data_AF-A0A916R8A0-F1
#
_entry.id   AF-A0A916R8A0-F1
#
_cell.length_a   1.000
_cell.length_b   1.000
_cell.length_c   1.000
_cell.angle_alpha   90.00
_cell.angle_beta   90.00
_cell.angle_gamma   90.00
#
_symmetry.space_group_name_H-M   'P 1'
#
loop_
_entity.id
_entity.type
_entity.pdbx_description
1 polymer ?
#
loop_
_entity_poly.entity_id
_entity_poly.type
_entity_poly.pdbx_seq_one_letter_code
_entity_poly.pdbx_strand_id
1 'polypeptide(L)'
;MPSKELSREELFALVWEKPTQEVARELGVSDVAIAKLCARLQVPKPPRGYWARVQSGQTPKRPPLAAFREEVDRKRRETARAKAVGTLSKLQQQFYQAALSELDARGVDVGGAETRGSRLRELNPDLAAQILLLIQNRGHDWVKEGKVVANWNHSVQASAANLVGKLVPLARPQLLMFESDREPGRYMANGPAVFVRLTAHLQERIASLVRIVRDQKLDHVVVPLMAADHAWSARYVYAPAAHVFLDSTLCVSATEVWVESARRAWRDEDPPERVATGRLKLRDIMPIDYMPVREIELPPGVSRATVKPYAERLQGLLEADRC
;
A
#
# COMPACT_ATOMS: atom_id res chain seq x y z
N MET A 1 7.65 12.16 -49.46
CA MET A 1 8.89 11.73 -48.78
C MET A 1 8.49 11.35 -47.36
N PRO A 2 8.71 10.12 -46.89
CA PRO A 2 8.20 9.70 -45.59
C PRO A 2 8.95 10.49 -44.51
N SER A 3 8.22 11.36 -43.84
CA SER A 3 8.68 12.12 -42.69
C SER A 3 8.94 11.16 -41.55
N LYS A 4 10.18 10.67 -41.46
CA LYS A 4 10.66 9.97 -40.27
C LYS A 4 10.58 10.98 -39.12
N GLU A 5 9.56 10.84 -38.27
CA GLU A 5 9.43 11.67 -37.07
C GLU A 5 10.59 11.34 -36.15
N LEU A 6 11.65 12.15 -36.20
CA LEU A 6 12.80 12.03 -35.30
C LEU A 6 12.34 12.17 -33.84
N SER A 7 12.72 11.20 -33.01
CA SER A 7 12.43 11.25 -31.58
C SER A 7 13.22 12.38 -30.90
N ARG A 8 12.74 12.82 -29.73
CA ARG A 8 13.43 13.86 -28.93
C ARG A 8 14.85 13.44 -28.55
N GLU A 9 15.04 12.16 -28.25
CA GLU A 9 16.31 11.55 -27.86
C GLU A 9 17.27 11.48 -29.05
N GLU A 10 16.77 11.06 -30.21
CA GLU A 10 17.55 10.99 -31.45
C GLU A 10 18.02 12.38 -31.87
N LEU A 11 17.15 13.39 -31.79
CA LEU A 11 17.50 14.77 -32.10
C LEU A 11 18.55 15.34 -31.11
N PHE A 12 18.44 15.01 -29.83
CA PHE A 12 19.46 15.40 -28.85
C PHE A 12 20.79 14.72 -29.14
N ALA A 13 20.80 13.41 -29.41
CA ALA A 13 22.03 12.70 -29.76
C ALA A 13 22.70 13.34 -30.99
N LEU A 14 21.95 13.54 -32.07
CA LEU A 14 22.45 14.16 -33.31
C LEU A 14 23.05 15.54 -33.09
N VAL A 15 22.34 16.43 -32.39
CA VAL A 15 22.76 17.83 -32.19
C VAL A 15 23.93 17.96 -31.19
N TRP A 16 24.17 16.94 -30.36
CA TRP A 16 25.31 16.88 -29.44
C TRP A 16 26.46 15.98 -29.92
N GLU A 17 26.29 15.30 -31.04
CA GLU A 17 27.32 14.50 -31.73
C GLU A 17 27.95 15.26 -32.91
N LYS A 18 27.16 16.07 -33.62
CA LYS A 18 27.62 16.85 -34.78
C LYS A 18 27.12 18.30 -34.77
N PRO A 19 27.82 19.23 -35.44
CA PRO A 19 27.32 20.58 -35.69
C PRO A 19 25.94 20.58 -36.35
N THR A 20 25.06 21.52 -35.95
CA THR A 20 23.69 21.62 -36.47
C THR A 20 23.63 21.74 -38.00
N GLN A 21 24.65 22.32 -38.63
CA GLN A 21 24.75 22.42 -40.09
C GLN A 21 24.94 21.06 -40.76
N GLU A 22 25.73 20.17 -40.16
CA GLU A 22 25.93 18.80 -40.65
C GLU A 22 24.66 17.97 -40.46
N VAL A 23 24.02 18.08 -39.30
CA VAL A 23 22.74 17.43 -39.01
C VAL A 23 21.65 17.88 -39.99
N ALA A 24 21.58 19.19 -40.27
CA ALA A 24 20.63 19.75 -41.24
C ALA A 24 20.87 19.19 -42.65
N ARG A 25 22.14 19.09 -43.09
CA ARG A 25 22.53 18.49 -44.36
C ARG A 25 22.18 17.01 -44.45
N GLU A 26 22.43 16.23 -43.40
CA GLU A 26 22.13 14.79 -43.34
C GLU A 26 20.62 14.52 -43.37
N LEU A 27 19.83 15.40 -42.77
CA LEU A 27 18.37 15.29 -42.72
C LEU A 27 17.66 15.98 -43.90
N GLY A 28 18.40 16.62 -44.82
CA GLY A 28 17.84 17.32 -45.97
C GLY A 28 16.95 18.52 -45.60
N VAL A 29 17.19 19.14 -44.44
CA VAL A 29 16.40 20.26 -43.91
C VAL A 29 17.29 21.49 -43.67
N SER A 30 16.69 22.65 -43.42
CA SER A 30 17.45 23.84 -43.04
C SER A 30 17.89 23.79 -41.58
N ASP A 31 18.99 24.49 -41.27
CA ASP A 31 19.46 24.73 -39.90
C ASP A 31 18.40 25.39 -39.01
N VAL A 32 17.59 26.29 -39.58
CA VAL A 32 16.43 26.92 -38.94
C VAL A 32 15.35 25.88 -38.63
N ALA A 33 15.12 24.89 -39.50
CA ALA A 33 14.16 23.81 -39.25
C ALA A 33 14.60 22.92 -38.08
N ILE A 34 15.90 22.57 -37.99
CA ILE A 34 16.45 21.88 -36.82
C ILE A 34 16.31 22.74 -35.56
N ALA A 35 16.58 24.04 -35.64
CA ALA A 35 16.41 24.94 -34.50
C ALA A 35 14.97 25.01 -34.00
N LYS A 36 13.98 25.06 -34.91
CA LYS A 36 12.55 25.00 -34.58
C LYS A 36 12.17 23.65 -33.98
N LEU A 37 12.71 22.56 -34.51
CA LEU A 37 12.47 21.21 -33.99
C LEU A 37 13.03 21.04 -32.57
N CYS A 38 14.25 21.52 -32.31
CA CYS A 38 14.83 21.52 -30.96
C CYS A 38 14.01 22.37 -29.98
N ALA A 39 13.49 23.53 -30.41
CA ALA A 39 12.63 24.36 -29.57
C ALA A 39 11.30 23.65 -29.24
N ARG A 40 10.66 23.04 -30.25
CA ARG A 40 9.40 22.30 -30.10
C ARG A 40 9.53 21.09 -29.16
N LEU A 41 10.64 20.35 -29.26
CA LEU A 41 10.92 19.18 -28.43
C LEU A 41 11.70 19.49 -27.15
N GLN A 42 11.90 20.79 -26.83
CA GLN A 42 12.66 21.23 -25.65
C GLN A 42 14.02 20.53 -25.50
N VAL A 43 14.77 20.46 -26.60
CA VAL A 43 16.11 19.91 -26.69
C VAL A 43 17.12 21.06 -26.55
N PRO A 44 17.97 21.07 -25.50
CA PRO A 44 18.98 22.11 -25.35
C PRO A 44 20.01 21.97 -26.48
N LYS A 45 20.38 23.08 -27.12
CA LYS A 45 21.43 23.11 -28.15
C LYS A 45 22.80 23.39 -27.51
N PRO A 46 23.90 22.88 -28.09
CA PRO A 46 25.24 23.28 -27.68
C PRO A 46 25.41 24.80 -27.74
N PRO A 47 26.04 25.43 -26.74
CA PRO A 47 26.30 26.87 -26.76
C PRO A 47 27.26 27.25 -27.90
N ARG A 48 27.23 28.52 -28.32
CA ARG A 48 28.19 29.05 -29.31
C ARG A 48 29.62 28.78 -28.83
N GLY A 49 30.46 28.25 -29.72
CA GLY A 49 31.84 27.86 -29.40
C GLY A 49 32.01 26.47 -28.77
N TYR A 50 30.93 25.72 -28.50
CA TYR A 50 31.04 24.33 -28.01
C TYR A 50 31.85 23.45 -28.98
N TRP A 51 31.50 23.46 -30.27
CA TRP A 51 32.18 22.66 -31.29
C TRP A 51 33.63 23.09 -31.54
N ALA A 52 33.93 24.39 -31.39
CA ALA A 52 35.31 24.89 -31.45
C ALA A 52 36.16 24.34 -30.28
N ARG A 53 35.57 24.18 -29.08
CA ARG A 53 36.24 23.55 -27.92
C ARG A 53 36.41 22.04 -28.11
N VAL A 54 35.44 21.37 -28.72
CA VAL A 54 35.55 19.93 -29.06
C VAL A 54 36.65 19.70 -30.10
N GLN A 55 36.73 20.55 -31.14
CA GLN A 55 37.79 20.49 -32.16
C GLN A 55 39.18 20.77 -31.59
N SER A 56 39.30 21.57 -30.52
CA SER A 56 40.56 21.78 -29.80
C SER A 56 40.88 20.68 -28.77
N GLY A 57 40.18 19.54 -28.80
CA GLY A 57 40.43 18.37 -27.97
C GLY A 57 39.85 18.45 -26.55
N GLN A 58 39.05 19.47 -26.24
CA GLN A 58 38.40 19.58 -24.93
C GLN A 58 37.13 18.73 -24.90
N THR A 59 36.77 18.21 -23.73
CA THR A 59 35.51 17.48 -23.48
C THR A 59 34.53 18.31 -22.64
N PRO A 60 33.92 19.38 -23.18
CA PRO A 60 32.99 20.23 -22.45
C PRO A 60 31.73 19.46 -22.00
N LYS A 61 31.32 19.68 -20.75
CA LYS A 61 30.20 18.99 -20.11
C LYS A 61 28.91 19.15 -20.93
N ARG A 62 28.33 18.03 -21.35
CA ARG A 62 27.01 17.96 -21.97
C ARG A 62 25.94 18.08 -20.87
N PRO A 63 24.96 19.01 -20.98
CA PRO A 63 23.88 19.11 -20.03
C PRO A 63 23.00 17.85 -20.14
N PRO A 64 22.63 17.23 -19.00
CA PRO A 64 21.65 16.15 -19.04
C PRO A 64 20.33 16.73 -19.56
N LEU A 65 19.67 16.03 -20.50
CA LEU A 65 18.30 16.33 -20.93
C LEU A 65 17.44 16.54 -19.67
N ALA A 66 16.76 17.67 -19.55
CA ALA A 66 16.02 18.01 -18.32
C ALA A 66 14.98 16.92 -17.95
N ALA A 67 14.37 16.28 -18.94
CA ALA A 67 13.49 15.12 -18.74
C ALA A 67 14.25 13.86 -18.28
N PHE A 68 15.50 13.67 -18.69
CA PHE A 68 16.36 12.61 -18.18
C PHE A 68 16.79 12.88 -16.73
N ARG A 69 16.95 14.14 -16.32
CA ARG A 69 17.20 14.47 -14.90
C ARG A 69 15.99 14.12 -14.05
N GLU A 70 14.79 14.48 -14.46
CA GLU A 70 13.57 14.14 -13.71
C GLU A 70 13.30 12.64 -13.68
N GLU A 71 13.49 11.94 -14.79
CA GLU A 71 13.28 10.50 -14.86
C GLU A 71 14.38 9.70 -14.15
N VAL A 72 15.63 10.14 -14.22
CA VAL A 72 16.73 9.56 -13.44
C VAL A 72 16.58 9.90 -11.97
N ASP A 73 16.17 11.11 -11.59
CA ASP A 73 15.91 11.47 -10.19
C ASP A 73 14.69 10.71 -9.66
N ARG A 74 13.67 10.48 -10.48
CA ARG A 74 12.53 9.60 -10.16
C ARG A 74 13.00 8.16 -9.96
N LYS A 75 13.70 7.56 -10.92
CA LYS A 75 14.24 6.20 -10.80
C LYS A 75 15.25 6.06 -9.66
N ARG A 76 16.05 7.09 -9.38
CA ARG A 76 16.94 7.17 -8.21
C ARG A 76 16.17 7.27 -6.92
N ARG A 77 15.10 8.06 -6.86
CA ARG A 77 14.19 8.13 -5.71
C ARG A 77 13.45 6.81 -5.51
N GLU A 78 13.02 6.14 -6.57
CA GLU A 78 12.35 4.84 -6.54
C GLU A 78 13.31 3.74 -6.08
N THR A 79 14.53 3.68 -6.62
CA THR A 79 15.57 2.72 -6.19
C THR A 79 16.10 3.04 -4.78
N ALA A 80 16.25 4.31 -4.41
CA ALA A 80 16.57 4.72 -3.05
C ALA A 80 15.42 4.41 -2.07
N ARG A 81 14.15 4.60 -2.47
CA ARG A 81 12.97 4.18 -1.71
C ARG A 81 12.96 2.67 -1.54
N ALA A 82 13.13 1.90 -2.61
CA ALA A 82 13.22 0.44 -2.55
C ALA A 82 14.37 -0.04 -1.65
N LYS A 83 15.52 0.64 -1.68
CA LYS A 83 16.68 0.35 -0.80
C LYS A 83 16.45 0.78 0.66
N ALA A 84 15.69 1.85 0.89
CA ALA A 84 15.33 2.36 2.21
C ALA A 84 14.20 1.58 2.88
N VAL A 85 13.30 0.95 2.11
CA VAL A 85 12.24 0.07 2.62
C VAL A 85 12.85 -1.09 3.41
N GLY A 86 13.99 -1.63 2.95
CA GLY A 86 14.67 -2.72 3.67
C GLY A 86 15.59 -2.29 4.82
N THR A 87 15.91 -1.00 4.97
CA THR A 87 16.93 -0.55 5.94
C THR A 87 16.31 0.23 7.10
N LEU A 88 16.52 -0.21 8.33
CA LEU A 88 16.03 0.42 9.57
C LEU A 88 17.02 1.46 10.10
N SER A 89 16.50 2.62 10.51
CA SER A 89 17.27 3.60 11.29
C SER A 89 17.63 3.04 12.68
N LYS A 90 18.59 3.64 13.38
CA LYS A 90 18.94 3.24 14.76
C LYS A 90 17.73 3.25 15.69
N LEU A 91 16.88 4.27 15.58
CA LEU A 91 15.66 4.37 16.38
C LEU A 91 14.66 3.25 16.01
N GLN A 92 14.50 2.95 14.72
CA GLN A 92 13.65 1.85 14.28
C GLN A 92 14.17 0.49 14.75
N GLN A 93 15.49 0.30 14.79
CA GLN A 93 16.11 -0.92 15.34
C GLN A 93 15.80 -1.08 16.83
N GLN A 94 15.78 0.01 17.62
CA GLN A 94 15.41 -0.07 19.04
C GLN A 94 13.95 -0.51 19.23
N PHE A 95 13.01 0.07 18.48
CA PHE A 95 11.61 -0.37 18.51
C PHE A 95 11.46 -1.83 18.10
N TYR A 96 12.16 -2.24 17.04
CA TYR A 96 12.13 -3.59 16.54
C TYR A 96 12.69 -4.58 17.56
N GLN A 97 13.84 -4.27 18.19
CA GLN A 97 14.45 -5.11 19.21
C GLN A 97 13.58 -5.20 20.47
N ALA A 98 12.97 -4.09 20.90
CA ALA A 98 12.04 -4.10 22.03
C ALA A 98 10.84 -5.03 21.77
N ALA A 99 10.33 -5.04 20.53
CA ALA A 99 9.27 -5.96 20.13
C ALA A 99 9.74 -7.42 20.16
N LEU A 100 10.92 -7.73 19.60
CA LEU A 100 11.47 -9.09 19.63
C LEU A 100 11.70 -9.60 21.05
N SER A 101 12.30 -8.79 21.92
CA SER A 101 12.52 -9.16 23.33
C SER A 101 11.21 -9.39 24.08
N GLU A 102 10.16 -8.64 23.77
CA GLU A 102 8.86 -8.86 24.40
C GLU A 102 8.14 -10.11 23.86
N LEU A 103 8.31 -10.45 22.58
CA LEU A 103 7.78 -11.69 21.99
C LEU A 103 8.50 -12.93 22.53
N ASP A 104 9.82 -12.87 22.61
CA ASP A 104 10.65 -13.93 23.20
C ASP A 104 10.26 -14.16 24.67
N ALA A 105 10.05 -13.09 25.44
CA ALA A 105 9.54 -13.19 26.82
C ALA A 105 8.13 -13.78 26.93
N ARG A 106 7.33 -13.74 25.86
CA ARG A 106 6.01 -14.39 25.76
C ARG A 106 6.11 -15.84 25.25
N GLY A 107 7.32 -16.35 25.00
CA GLY A 107 7.56 -17.70 24.49
C GLY A 107 7.32 -17.86 22.98
N VAL A 108 7.26 -16.76 22.23
CA VAL A 108 7.14 -16.80 20.76
C VAL A 108 8.53 -17.03 20.16
N ASP A 109 8.65 -18.01 19.26
CA ASP A 109 9.90 -18.25 18.53
C ASP A 109 10.23 -17.06 17.61
N VAL A 110 11.25 -16.30 17.98
CA VAL A 110 11.78 -15.16 17.21
C VAL A 110 12.98 -15.55 16.32
N GLY A 111 13.29 -16.85 16.23
CA GLY A 111 14.35 -17.39 15.40
C GLY A 111 14.27 -16.89 13.95
N GLY A 112 15.35 -16.30 13.45
CA GLY A 112 15.42 -15.77 12.08
C GLY A 112 14.85 -14.37 11.89
N ALA A 113 14.23 -13.76 12.91
CA ALA A 113 13.72 -12.40 12.88
C ALA A 113 14.81 -11.32 13.12
N GLU A 114 16.03 -11.74 13.46
CA GLU A 114 17.15 -10.84 13.73
C GLU A 114 17.57 -10.06 12.47
N THR A 115 17.85 -8.76 12.64
CA THR A 115 18.30 -7.91 11.55
C THR A 115 19.75 -8.23 11.18
N ARG A 116 20.07 -8.29 9.87
CA ARG A 116 21.49 -8.34 9.44
C ARG A 116 22.03 -6.91 9.37
N GLY A 117 22.59 -6.44 10.48
CA GLY A 117 22.93 -5.04 10.65
C GLY A 117 21.65 -4.20 10.68
N SER A 118 21.49 -3.27 9.74
CA SER A 118 20.29 -2.44 9.62
C SER A 118 19.21 -3.00 8.70
N ARG A 119 19.42 -4.14 8.02
CA ARG A 119 18.44 -4.67 7.06
C ARG A 119 17.45 -5.63 7.70
N LEU A 120 16.16 -5.42 7.43
CA LEU A 120 15.10 -6.38 7.69
C LEU A 120 15.30 -7.61 6.79
N ARG A 121 15.21 -8.81 7.38
CA ARG A 121 15.17 -10.08 6.64
C ARG A 121 13.75 -10.39 6.17
N GLU A 122 13.61 -11.44 5.36
CA GLU A 122 12.32 -12.10 5.18
C GLU A 122 11.84 -12.59 6.54
N LEU A 123 10.69 -12.08 6.96
CA LEU A 123 10.04 -12.40 8.22
C LEU A 123 8.86 -13.34 7.95
N ASN A 124 8.62 -14.27 8.88
CA ASN A 124 7.35 -14.99 8.90
C ASN A 124 6.21 -13.96 8.97
N PRO A 125 5.18 -14.05 8.10
CA PRO A 125 4.05 -13.13 8.08
C PRO A 125 3.35 -12.95 9.44
N ASP A 126 3.20 -14.03 10.22
CA ASP A 126 2.55 -13.95 11.54
C ASP A 126 3.44 -13.18 12.53
N LEU A 127 4.74 -13.46 12.52
CA LEU A 127 5.69 -12.74 13.36
C LEU A 127 5.77 -11.25 12.98
N ALA A 128 5.73 -10.92 11.69
CA ALA A 128 5.66 -9.55 11.21
C ALA A 128 4.38 -8.83 11.70
N ALA A 129 3.24 -9.53 11.69
CA ALA A 129 1.98 -9.01 12.22
C ALA A 129 2.09 -8.75 13.74
N GLN A 130 2.62 -9.72 14.51
CA GLN A 130 2.80 -9.58 15.95
C GLN A 130 3.72 -8.41 16.32
N ILE A 131 4.87 -8.26 15.65
CA ILE A 131 5.80 -7.13 15.85
C ILE A 131 5.09 -5.81 15.54
N LEU A 132 4.36 -5.74 14.44
CA LEU A 132 3.61 -4.55 14.02
C LEU A 132 2.54 -4.15 15.06
N LEU A 133 1.81 -5.11 15.62
CA LEU A 133 0.81 -4.85 16.66
C LEU A 133 1.48 -4.37 17.95
N LEU A 134 2.58 -5.00 18.37
CA LEU A 134 3.31 -4.60 19.57
C LEU A 134 3.88 -3.18 19.48
N ILE A 135 4.48 -2.80 18.35
CA ILE A 135 5.00 -1.43 18.17
C ILE A 135 3.89 -0.39 18.37
N GLN A 136 2.68 -0.69 17.91
CA GLN A 136 1.54 0.23 18.03
C GLN A 136 0.98 0.27 19.46
N ASN A 137 0.87 -0.87 20.12
CA ASN A 137 0.27 -0.96 21.45
C ASN A 137 1.25 -0.60 22.58
N ARG A 138 2.55 -0.87 22.41
CA ARG A 138 3.59 -0.75 23.46
C ARG A 138 4.66 0.31 23.17
N GLY A 139 4.69 0.89 21.96
CA GLY A 139 5.79 1.77 21.54
C GLY A 139 6.04 2.96 22.47
N HIS A 140 4.99 3.59 22.98
CA HIS A 140 5.12 4.67 23.96
C HIS A 140 5.65 4.19 25.32
N ASP A 141 5.16 3.03 25.78
CA ASP A 141 5.57 2.46 27.06
C ASP A 141 7.04 2.03 27.01
N TRP A 142 7.51 1.48 25.89
CA TRP A 142 8.94 1.17 25.71
C TRP A 142 9.83 2.41 25.78
N VAL A 143 9.33 3.58 25.35
CA VAL A 143 10.06 4.85 25.52
C VAL A 143 10.08 5.27 26.98
N LYS A 144 8.96 5.15 27.71
CA LYS A 144 8.89 5.43 29.15
C LYS A 144 9.74 4.48 29.99
N GLU A 145 9.77 3.20 29.63
CA GLU A 145 10.54 2.13 30.27
C GLU A 145 12.04 2.22 29.94
N GLY A 146 12.45 3.11 29.02
CA GLY A 146 13.85 3.27 28.61
C GLY A 146 14.37 2.19 27.66
N LYS A 147 13.51 1.28 27.19
CA LYS A 147 13.85 0.28 26.15
C LYS A 147 14.13 0.93 24.80
N VAL A 148 13.50 2.08 24.55
CA VAL A 148 13.78 2.94 23.40
C VAL A 148 14.33 4.26 23.92
N VAL A 149 15.58 4.57 23.57
CA VAL A 149 16.33 5.74 24.05
C VAL A 149 15.91 6.96 23.23
N ALA A 150 14.75 7.53 23.56
CA ALA A 150 14.20 8.72 22.92
C ALA A 150 13.21 9.44 23.84
N ASN A 151 12.82 10.66 23.48
CA ASN A 151 11.66 11.34 24.10
C ASN A 151 10.45 11.20 23.19
N TRP A 152 9.29 10.84 23.73
CA TRP A 152 8.09 10.68 22.92
C TRP A 152 7.64 12.01 22.31
N ASN A 153 7.94 12.20 21.03
CA ASN A 153 7.62 13.38 20.25
C ASN A 153 7.16 12.99 18.84
N HIS A 154 6.72 13.96 18.05
CA HIS A 154 6.22 13.73 16.70
C HIS A 154 7.24 13.01 15.79
N SER A 155 8.54 13.30 15.93
CA SER A 155 9.59 12.65 15.14
C SER A 155 9.75 11.17 15.50
N VAL A 156 9.66 10.82 16.78
CA VAL A 156 9.72 9.44 17.28
C VAL A 156 8.47 8.66 16.85
N GLN A 157 7.29 9.28 16.96
CA GLN A 157 6.03 8.75 16.44
C GLN A 157 6.12 8.47 14.94
N ALA A 158 6.61 9.43 14.15
CA ALA A 158 6.81 9.26 12.71
C ALA A 158 7.81 8.15 12.39
N SER A 159 8.87 7.98 13.20
CA SER A 159 9.84 6.89 13.02
C SER A 159 9.21 5.51 13.27
N ALA A 160 8.39 5.37 14.33
CA ALA A 160 7.64 4.16 14.63
C ALA A 160 6.58 3.86 13.56
N ALA A 161 5.82 4.87 13.11
CA ALA A 161 4.86 4.73 12.01
C ALA A 161 5.53 4.29 10.70
N ASN A 162 6.70 4.84 10.38
CA ASN A 162 7.48 4.42 9.22
C ASN A 162 8.02 2.99 9.35
N LEU A 163 8.31 2.51 10.56
CA LEU A 163 8.66 1.11 10.80
C LEU A 163 7.45 0.19 10.57
N VAL A 164 6.28 0.56 11.11
CA VAL A 164 5.01 -0.14 10.84
C VAL A 164 4.76 -0.23 9.33
N GLY A 165 4.91 0.87 8.59
CA GLY A 165 4.76 0.89 7.14
C GLY A 165 5.71 -0.05 6.38
N LYS A 166 6.90 -0.34 6.93
CA LYS A 166 7.84 -1.33 6.37
C LYS A 166 7.43 -2.77 6.70
N LEU A 167 6.74 -2.99 7.81
CA LEU A 167 6.27 -4.31 8.25
C LEU A 167 4.93 -4.71 7.61
N VAL A 168 4.07 -3.75 7.24
CA VAL A 168 2.76 -4.02 6.61
C VAL A 168 2.84 -4.97 5.40
N PRO A 169 3.76 -4.78 4.42
CA PRO A 169 3.86 -5.71 3.29
C PRO A 169 4.23 -7.14 3.68
N LEU A 170 5.02 -7.30 4.75
CA LEU A 170 5.45 -8.60 5.28
C LEU A 170 4.33 -9.27 6.08
N ALA A 171 3.55 -8.47 6.82
CA ALA A 171 2.44 -8.93 7.65
C ALA A 171 1.16 -9.21 6.87
N ARG A 172 1.02 -8.68 5.64
CA ARG A 172 -0.21 -8.70 4.84
C ARG A 172 -0.95 -10.05 4.79
N PRO A 173 -0.27 -11.22 4.66
CA PRO A 173 -0.97 -12.51 4.67
C PRO A 173 -1.70 -12.86 5.98
N GLN A 174 -1.27 -12.26 7.10
CA GLN A 174 -1.75 -12.55 8.46
C GLN A 174 -2.39 -11.32 9.12
N LEU A 175 -2.77 -10.31 8.33
CA LEU A 175 -3.21 -9.01 8.83
C LEU A 175 -4.47 -8.54 8.11
N LEU A 176 -5.58 -8.43 8.84
CA LEU A 176 -6.77 -7.69 8.41
C LEU A 176 -6.59 -6.21 8.76
N MET A 177 -6.96 -5.34 7.83
CA MET A 177 -6.96 -3.89 8.03
C MET A 177 -8.36 -3.34 7.77
N PHE A 178 -8.97 -2.79 8.80
CA PHE A 178 -10.30 -2.17 8.73
C PHE A 178 -10.16 -0.66 8.69
N GLU A 179 -10.33 -0.02 7.54
CA GLU A 179 -10.28 1.44 7.43
C GLU A 179 -11.61 2.06 7.88
N SER A 180 -11.60 3.17 8.61
CA SER A 180 -12.84 3.89 8.94
C SER A 180 -13.56 4.40 7.69
N ASP A 181 -14.89 4.30 7.65
CA ASP A 181 -15.69 4.87 6.57
C ASP A 181 -15.47 6.38 6.47
N ARG A 182 -15.22 6.87 5.24
CA ARG A 182 -15.08 8.30 4.96
C ARG A 182 -16.48 8.93 4.99
N GLU A 183 -16.87 9.58 6.07
CA GLU A 183 -18.02 10.49 6.02
C GLU A 183 -17.70 11.68 5.09
N PRO A 184 -18.47 11.90 4.00
CA PRO A 184 -18.28 13.07 3.15
C PRO A 184 -18.62 14.34 3.92
N GLY A 185 -17.63 15.15 4.28
CA GLY A 185 -17.86 16.48 4.87
C GLY A 185 -17.02 16.83 6.10
N ARG A 186 -16.41 15.83 6.77
CA ARG A 186 -15.40 16.09 7.81
C ARG A 186 -14.00 16.00 7.20
N TYR A 187 -13.24 17.09 7.30
CA TYR A 187 -11.83 17.21 6.86
C TYR A 187 -10.85 16.39 7.72
N MET A 188 -11.19 15.14 8.08
CA MET A 188 -10.23 14.17 8.60
C MET A 188 -9.88 13.21 7.47
N ALA A 189 -8.97 13.63 6.59
CA ALA A 189 -8.39 12.75 5.60
C ALA A 189 -7.62 11.64 6.34
N ASN A 190 -8.11 10.40 6.23
CA ASN A 190 -7.63 9.17 6.86
C ASN A 190 -8.10 8.99 8.32
N GLY A 191 -9.31 8.51 8.53
CA GLY A 191 -9.71 8.04 9.86
C GLY A 191 -8.96 6.76 10.26
N PRO A 192 -9.14 6.31 11.51
CA PRO A 192 -8.34 5.25 12.11
C PRO A 192 -8.57 3.93 11.38
N ALA A 193 -7.48 3.27 10.98
CA ALA A 193 -7.56 1.89 10.55
C ALA A 193 -7.38 0.97 11.77
N VAL A 194 -8.06 -0.16 11.85
CA VAL A 194 -7.81 -1.17 12.90
C VAL A 194 -7.10 -2.35 12.25
N PHE A 195 -5.96 -2.72 12.80
CA PHE A 195 -5.24 -3.92 12.43
C PHE A 195 -5.69 -5.07 13.32
N VAL A 196 -6.08 -6.19 12.71
CA VAL A 196 -6.42 -7.43 13.42
C VAL A 196 -5.59 -8.55 12.84
N ARG A 197 -4.92 -9.31 13.70
CA ARG A 197 -4.12 -10.47 13.30
C ARG A 197 -5.03 -11.63 12.93
N LEU A 198 -4.88 -12.14 11.71
CA LEU A 198 -5.73 -13.18 11.14
C LEU A 198 -5.18 -14.57 11.45
N THR A 199 -5.39 -15.07 12.66
CA THR A 199 -4.96 -16.44 13.00
C THR A 199 -5.93 -17.49 12.48
N ALA A 200 -5.46 -18.74 12.32
CA ALA A 200 -6.33 -19.89 12.02
C ALA A 200 -7.46 -20.02 13.07
N HIS A 201 -7.14 -19.81 14.35
CA HIS A 201 -8.13 -19.81 15.41
C HIS A 201 -9.18 -18.70 15.26
N LEU A 202 -8.76 -17.48 14.87
CA LEU A 202 -9.70 -16.40 14.60
C LEU A 202 -10.59 -16.72 13.39
N GLN A 203 -10.04 -17.32 12.33
CA GLN A 203 -10.80 -17.76 11.16
C GLN A 203 -11.86 -18.81 11.54
N GLU A 204 -11.49 -19.84 12.29
CA GLU A 204 -12.43 -20.85 12.82
C GLU A 204 -13.53 -20.22 13.68
N ARG A 205 -13.15 -19.27 14.53
CA ARG A 205 -14.09 -18.54 15.38
C ARG A 205 -15.06 -17.70 14.54
N ILE A 206 -14.58 -16.96 13.54
CA ILE A 206 -15.43 -16.21 12.62
C ILE A 206 -16.39 -17.15 11.89
N ALA A 207 -15.90 -18.26 11.34
CA ALA A 207 -16.75 -19.24 10.64
C ALA A 207 -17.86 -19.80 11.56
N SER A 208 -17.53 -20.07 12.82
CA SER A 208 -18.50 -20.52 13.83
C SER A 208 -19.54 -19.45 14.14
N LEU A 209 -19.13 -18.19 14.28
CA LEU A 209 -20.03 -17.06 14.51
C LEU A 209 -20.96 -16.83 13.32
N VAL A 210 -20.46 -16.95 12.08
CA VAL A 210 -21.27 -16.85 10.86
C VAL A 210 -22.37 -17.91 10.84
N ARG A 211 -22.07 -19.15 11.26
CA ARG A 211 -23.09 -20.21 11.39
C ARG A 211 -24.17 -19.82 12.40
N ILE A 212 -23.78 -19.34 13.58
CA ILE A 212 -24.73 -18.86 14.60
C ILE A 212 -25.61 -17.74 14.05
N VAL A 213 -25.02 -16.75 13.38
CA VAL A 213 -25.76 -15.62 12.78
C VAL A 213 -26.83 -16.13 11.80
N ARG A 214 -26.49 -17.10 10.95
CA ARG A 214 -27.42 -17.68 9.96
C ARG A 214 -28.50 -18.53 10.63
N ASP A 215 -28.12 -19.43 11.52
CA ASP A 215 -29.04 -20.38 12.17
C ASP A 215 -30.06 -19.66 13.05
N GLN A 216 -29.62 -18.59 13.73
CA GLN A 216 -30.45 -17.78 14.62
C GLN A 216 -31.08 -16.56 13.91
N LYS A 217 -30.83 -16.38 12.61
CA LYS A 217 -31.31 -15.22 11.82
C LYS A 217 -31.00 -13.87 12.47
N LEU A 218 -29.78 -13.72 12.99
CA LEU A 218 -29.30 -12.48 13.57
C LEU A 218 -28.78 -11.54 12.48
N ASP A 219 -28.78 -10.23 12.74
CA ASP A 219 -28.11 -9.27 11.85
C ASP A 219 -26.59 -9.46 11.89
N HIS A 220 -26.04 -9.58 13.12
CA HIS A 220 -24.62 -9.85 13.39
C HIS A 220 -24.43 -10.28 14.84
N VAL A 221 -23.25 -10.82 15.15
CA VAL A 221 -22.77 -11.09 16.51
C VAL A 221 -21.54 -10.24 16.78
N VAL A 222 -21.35 -9.83 18.04
CA VAL A 222 -20.25 -8.99 18.49
C VAL A 222 -19.37 -9.78 19.45
N VAL A 223 -18.05 -9.75 19.26
CA VAL A 223 -17.07 -10.39 20.15
C VAL A 223 -15.93 -9.44 20.53
N PRO A 224 -15.43 -9.48 21.77
CA PRO A 224 -14.32 -8.61 22.17
C PRO A 224 -13.02 -8.96 21.43
N LEU A 225 -12.26 -7.94 21.02
CA LEU A 225 -10.91 -8.08 20.48
C LEU A 225 -9.89 -7.90 21.60
N MET A 226 -9.00 -8.88 21.74
CA MET A 226 -7.93 -8.84 22.73
C MET A 226 -6.79 -7.95 22.23
N ALA A 227 -6.15 -7.19 23.10
CA ALA A 227 -5.01 -6.32 22.75
C ALA A 227 -3.81 -7.05 22.13
N ALA A 228 -3.73 -8.38 22.29
CA ALA A 228 -2.72 -9.21 21.65
C ALA A 228 -3.00 -9.44 20.15
N ASP A 229 -4.26 -9.36 19.73
CA ASP A 229 -4.71 -9.71 18.38
C ASP A 229 -5.16 -8.50 17.56
N HIS A 230 -5.21 -7.31 18.15
CA HIS A 230 -5.52 -6.09 17.44
C HIS A 230 -4.70 -4.89 17.91
N ALA A 231 -4.56 -3.91 17.03
CA ALA A 231 -3.99 -2.62 17.32
C ALA A 231 -4.64 -1.57 16.44
N TRP A 232 -4.78 -0.37 16.97
CA TRP A 232 -5.23 0.76 16.18
C TRP A 232 -4.07 1.30 15.34
N SER A 233 -4.35 1.49 14.05
CA SER A 233 -3.40 1.93 13.05
C SER A 233 -2.91 3.33 13.35
N ALA A 234 -1.61 3.38 13.54
CA ALA A 234 -0.88 4.56 13.89
C ALA A 234 -0.12 5.13 12.70
N ARG A 235 -0.79 5.41 11.57
CA ARG A 235 -0.37 6.58 10.77
C ARG A 235 -0.39 7.87 11.62
N TYR A 236 -1.03 7.76 12.79
CA TYR A 236 -1.08 8.64 13.95
C TYR A 236 -0.69 7.83 15.21
N VAL A 237 0.59 7.70 15.57
CA VAL A 237 0.96 7.03 16.84
C VAL A 237 0.51 7.91 17.99
N TYR A 238 -0.74 7.73 18.40
CA TYR A 238 -1.35 8.51 19.46
C TYR A 238 -0.68 8.12 20.79
N ALA A 239 -0.49 9.11 21.66
CA ALA A 239 -0.13 8.81 23.04
C ALA A 239 -1.22 7.88 23.64
N PRO A 240 -0.87 6.89 24.47
CA PRO A 240 -1.83 6.03 25.17
C PRO A 240 -2.91 6.81 25.93
N ALA A 241 -2.61 8.05 26.35
CA ALA A 241 -3.54 8.96 27.00
C ALA A 241 -4.60 9.60 26.07
N ALA A 242 -4.51 9.42 24.74
CA ALA A 242 -5.56 9.84 23.80
C ALA A 242 -6.60 8.73 23.56
N HIS A 243 -6.33 7.50 24.03
CA HIS A 243 -7.20 6.33 23.92
C HIS A 243 -7.70 5.89 25.29
N VAL A 244 -8.29 6.83 26.02
CA VAL A 244 -8.95 6.57 27.29
C VAL A 244 -10.22 5.76 26.99
N PHE A 245 -10.05 4.44 26.88
CA PHE A 245 -11.04 3.35 26.78
C PHE A 245 -11.81 3.23 25.47
N LEU A 246 -11.33 2.36 24.59
CA LEU A 246 -12.08 1.83 23.45
C LEU A 246 -11.97 0.31 23.48
N ASP A 247 -12.90 -0.36 24.15
CA ASP A 247 -13.10 -1.79 23.97
C ASP A 247 -13.44 -2.01 22.49
N SER A 248 -12.49 -2.57 21.75
CA SER A 248 -12.69 -2.89 20.35
C SER A 248 -13.42 -4.22 20.26
N THR A 249 -14.47 -4.24 19.45
CA THR A 249 -15.30 -5.42 19.26
C THR A 249 -15.35 -5.76 17.77
N LEU A 250 -15.18 -7.03 17.46
CA LEU A 250 -15.33 -7.55 16.11
C LEU A 250 -16.80 -7.90 15.92
N CYS A 251 -17.41 -7.26 14.93
CA CYS A 251 -18.77 -7.55 14.48
C CYS A 251 -18.71 -8.52 13.30
N VAL A 252 -19.51 -9.58 13.35
CA VAL A 252 -19.57 -10.64 12.35
C VAL A 252 -21.01 -10.83 11.89
N SER A 253 -21.29 -10.54 10.62
CA SER A 253 -22.57 -10.85 9.96
C SER A 253 -22.45 -12.11 9.09
N ALA A 254 -23.52 -12.46 8.38
CA ALA A 254 -23.54 -13.61 7.48
C ALA A 254 -22.56 -13.50 6.29
N THR A 255 -22.17 -12.26 5.93
CA THR A 255 -21.39 -11.95 4.71
C THR A 255 -20.24 -10.97 4.96
N GLU A 256 -20.21 -10.25 6.07
CA GLU A 256 -19.29 -9.16 6.33
C GLU A 256 -18.74 -9.19 7.76
N VAL A 257 -17.58 -8.57 7.96
CA VAL A 257 -16.98 -8.31 9.26
C VAL A 257 -16.51 -6.86 9.34
N TRP A 258 -16.61 -6.25 10.52
CA TRP A 258 -16.10 -4.91 10.81
C TRP A 258 -15.73 -4.78 12.28
N VAL A 259 -15.11 -3.67 12.65
CA VAL A 259 -14.75 -3.38 14.04
C VAL A 259 -15.58 -2.21 14.53
N GLU A 260 -16.19 -2.37 15.70
CA GLU A 260 -16.83 -1.30 16.44
C GLU A 260 -16.06 -1.00 17.71
N SER A 261 -16.03 0.26 18.11
CA SER A 261 -15.38 0.65 19.36
C SER A 261 -16.14 1.78 20.04
N ALA A 262 -16.24 1.68 21.36
CA ALA A 262 -16.94 2.66 22.20
C ALA A 262 -15.97 3.66 22.83
N ARG A 263 -16.04 4.94 22.45
CA ARG A 263 -15.18 6.00 23.00
C ARG A 263 -15.87 6.57 24.23
N ARG A 264 -15.17 6.65 25.37
CA ARG A 264 -15.69 7.45 26.50
C ARG A 264 -15.84 8.90 26.06
N ALA A 265 -17.04 9.41 26.25
CA ALA A 265 -17.31 10.82 25.98
C ALA A 265 -16.45 11.69 26.90
N TRP A 266 -16.15 12.91 26.45
CA TRP A 266 -15.27 13.82 27.18
C TRP A 266 -15.91 14.31 28.50
N ARG A 267 -17.23 14.17 28.63
CA ARG A 267 -18.01 14.39 29.85
C ARG A 267 -18.57 13.05 30.32
N ASP A 268 -18.53 12.78 31.62
CA ASP A 268 -19.07 11.55 32.22
C ASP A 268 -20.58 11.37 31.99
N GLU A 269 -21.30 12.45 31.66
CA GLU A 269 -22.76 12.47 31.45
C GLU A 269 -23.17 12.14 30.00
N ASP A 270 -22.24 12.17 29.05
CA ASP A 270 -22.53 11.91 27.63
C ASP A 270 -22.42 10.39 27.33
N PRO A 271 -23.35 9.80 26.55
CA PRO A 271 -23.25 8.40 26.18
C PRO A 271 -21.99 8.13 25.35
N PRO A 272 -21.34 6.96 25.50
CA PRO A 272 -20.13 6.64 24.77
C PRO A 272 -20.37 6.68 23.25
N GLU A 273 -19.50 7.39 22.53
CA GLU A 273 -19.57 7.52 21.07
C GLU A 273 -19.11 6.21 20.44
N ARG A 274 -19.99 5.52 19.70
CA ARG A 274 -19.64 4.30 18.97
C ARG A 274 -19.14 4.67 17.57
N VAL A 275 -17.93 4.22 17.25
CA VAL A 275 -17.33 4.39 15.94
C VAL A 275 -17.18 3.02 15.30
N ALA A 276 -17.74 2.87 14.09
CA ALA A 276 -17.60 1.67 13.27
C ALA A 276 -16.56 1.89 12.17
N THR A 277 -15.79 0.85 11.86
CA THR A 277 -14.95 0.83 10.68
C THR A 277 -15.74 0.42 9.43
N GLY A 278 -15.13 0.62 8.27
CA GLY A 278 -15.61 0.05 7.01
C GLY A 278 -15.63 -1.48 7.07
N ARG A 279 -16.55 -2.05 6.30
CA ARG A 279 -16.85 -3.48 6.32
C ARG A 279 -16.01 -4.25 5.31
N LEU A 280 -15.49 -5.40 5.72
CA LEU A 280 -14.81 -6.35 4.86
C LEU A 280 -15.74 -7.52 4.54
N LYS A 281 -15.79 -7.93 3.28
CA LYS A 281 -16.60 -9.09 2.86
C LYS A 281 -15.88 -10.37 3.22
N LEU A 282 -16.58 -11.33 3.81
CA LEU A 282 -16.02 -12.61 4.24
C LEU A 282 -15.39 -13.39 3.08
N ARG A 283 -16.01 -13.37 1.89
CA ARG A 283 -15.47 -14.00 0.67
C ARG A 283 -14.10 -13.49 0.21
N ASP A 284 -13.74 -12.27 0.61
CA ASP A 284 -12.48 -11.65 0.20
C ASP A 284 -11.34 -11.97 1.18
N ILE A 285 -11.66 -12.50 2.38
CA ILE A 285 -10.70 -12.69 3.48
C ILE A 285 -10.68 -14.12 4.06
N MET A 286 -11.74 -14.91 3.86
CA MET A 286 -11.85 -16.29 4.36
C MET A 286 -11.56 -17.28 3.22
N PRO A 287 -10.79 -18.36 3.48
CA PRO A 287 -10.64 -19.44 2.51
C PRO A 287 -11.99 -20.10 2.21
N ILE A 288 -12.12 -20.65 0.99
CA ILE A 288 -13.33 -21.32 0.51
C ILE A 288 -13.80 -22.40 1.49
N ASP A 289 -12.85 -23.14 2.09
CA ASP A 289 -13.15 -24.23 3.03
C ASP A 289 -13.82 -23.76 4.33
N TYR A 290 -13.59 -22.51 4.73
CA TYR A 290 -14.23 -21.90 5.90
C TYR A 290 -15.54 -21.19 5.55
N MET A 291 -15.82 -20.98 4.27
CA MET A 291 -17.07 -20.41 3.81
C MET A 291 -18.16 -21.50 3.83
N PRO A 292 -19.25 -21.33 4.59
CA PRO A 292 -20.34 -22.29 4.57
C PRO A 292 -20.87 -22.46 3.14
N VAL A 293 -21.01 -23.73 2.69
CA VAL A 293 -21.31 -24.23 1.33
C VAL A 293 -22.57 -23.63 0.66
N ARG A 294 -23.28 -22.71 1.31
CA ARG A 294 -24.40 -21.96 0.72
C ARG A 294 -24.05 -20.48 0.60
N GLU A 295 -23.40 -20.16 -0.51
CA GLU A 295 -23.48 -18.84 -1.17
C GLU A 295 -24.17 -19.00 -2.53
N ILE A 296 -25.39 -19.52 -2.56
CA ILE A 296 -26.30 -19.26 -3.69
C ILE A 296 -27.73 -19.17 -3.12
N GLU A 297 -28.16 -17.97 -2.73
CA GLU A 297 -29.58 -17.67 -2.87
C GLU A 297 -29.82 -17.42 -4.35
N LEU A 298 -30.29 -18.46 -5.05
CA LEU A 298 -30.83 -18.26 -6.39
C LEU A 298 -32.01 -17.28 -6.25
N PRO A 299 -32.08 -16.24 -7.09
CA PRO A 299 -33.20 -15.30 -7.03
C PRO A 299 -34.52 -16.06 -7.14
N PRO A 300 -35.54 -15.76 -6.31
CA PRO A 300 -36.82 -16.49 -6.31
C PRO A 300 -37.60 -16.31 -7.61
N GLY A 301 -37.19 -15.36 -8.46
CA GLY A 301 -37.59 -15.29 -9.84
C GLY A 301 -36.38 -15.47 -10.74
N VAL A 302 -36.33 -16.59 -11.47
CA VAL A 302 -35.74 -16.56 -12.81
C VAL A 302 -36.61 -15.58 -13.59
N SER A 303 -36.28 -14.29 -13.55
CA SER A 303 -36.72 -13.35 -14.58
C SER A 303 -36.39 -14.05 -15.89
N ARG A 304 -37.38 -14.15 -16.80
CA ARG A 304 -37.13 -14.57 -18.18
C ARG A 304 -36.00 -13.69 -18.68
N ALA A 305 -34.77 -14.19 -18.58
CA ALA A 305 -33.65 -13.61 -19.28
C ALA A 305 -34.13 -13.60 -20.71
N THR A 306 -34.34 -12.40 -21.24
CA THR A 306 -34.68 -12.20 -22.63
C THR A 306 -33.48 -12.73 -23.40
N VAL A 307 -33.54 -14.02 -23.72
CA VAL A 307 -32.55 -14.70 -24.54
C VAL A 307 -32.58 -13.94 -25.86
N LYS A 308 -31.51 -13.18 -26.14
CA LYS A 308 -31.31 -12.59 -27.46
C LYS A 308 -31.44 -13.70 -28.52
N PRO A 309 -32.12 -13.43 -29.64
CA PRO A 309 -32.80 -14.45 -30.39
C PRO A 309 -31.84 -15.48 -30.98
N TYR A 310 -32.19 -16.74 -30.71
CA TYR A 310 -31.65 -18.03 -31.16
C TYR A 310 -31.46 -18.20 -32.69
N ALA A 311 -31.70 -17.16 -33.50
CA ALA A 311 -31.75 -17.23 -34.95
C ALA A 311 -30.40 -17.54 -35.61
N GLU A 312 -29.31 -16.86 -35.22
CA GLU A 312 -27.98 -17.09 -35.82
C GLU A 312 -27.43 -18.49 -35.52
N ARG A 313 -27.70 -19.03 -34.33
CA ARG A 313 -27.30 -20.41 -33.97
C ARG A 313 -28.13 -21.46 -34.68
N LEU A 314 -29.44 -21.23 -34.83
CA LEU A 314 -30.30 -22.15 -35.58
C LEU A 314 -29.93 -22.16 -37.07
N GLN A 315 -29.59 -21.00 -37.62
CA GLN A 315 -29.15 -20.88 -39.01
C GLN A 315 -27.81 -21.59 -39.24
N GLY A 316 -26.84 -21.44 -38.33
CA GLY A 316 -25.58 -22.18 -38.39
C GLY A 316 -25.74 -23.71 -38.26
N LEU A 317 -26.71 -24.18 -37.49
CA LEU A 317 -27.03 -25.62 -37.40
C LEU A 317 -27.70 -26.15 -38.68
N LEU A 318 -28.63 -25.40 -39.26
CA LEU A 318 -29.31 -25.77 -40.50
C LEU A 318 -28.38 -25.74 -41.73
N GLU A 319 -27.36 -24.88 -41.72
CA GLU A 319 -26.32 -24.84 -42.75
C GLU A 319 -25.33 -26.02 -42.62
N ALA A 320 -25.04 -26.45 -41.39
CA ALA A 320 -24.19 -27.61 -41.12
C ALA A 320 -24.84 -28.94 -41.53
N ASP A 321 -26.16 -29.07 -41.42
CA ASP A 321 -26.91 -30.27 -41.85
C ASP A 321 -27.09 -30.38 -43.39
N ARG A 322 -26.68 -29.34 -44.15
CA ARG A 322 -26.79 -29.31 -45.63
C ARG A 322 -25.48 -29.56 -46.37
N CYS A 323 -24.39 -29.86 -45.66
CA CYS A 323 -23.09 -30.23 -46.25
C CYS A 323 -22.81 -31.73 -46.13
#